data_AF-A0A413VCK8-F1
#
_entry.id   AF-A0A413VCK8-F1
#
_cell.length_a   1.000
_cell.length_b   1.000
_cell.length_c   1.000
_cell.angle_alpha   90.00
_cell.angle_beta   90.00
_cell.angle_gamma   90.00
#
_symmetry.space_group_name_H-M   'P 1'
#
loop_
_entity.id
_entity.type
_entity.pdbx_description
1 polymer ?
#
loop_
_entity_poly.entity_id
_entity_poly.type
_entity_poly.pdbx_seq_one_letter_code
_entity_poly.pdbx_strand_id
1 'polypeptide(L)'
;MIPQALIHYVETEIIPRYEHFDKAHNRSHVQTVIDESLALAKLYPQADERLVYTIAAYHDTGLCRDRATHHLVSGEIIAADSNLLQWFDKEEMAIMREAVEDHRASSDHEPRSIYGKIVAEADRIIDTDITLRRTVQYGLKQNPAADEAWHYQRFHKHLMEKYAPGGYLKLWLPDSKNAERLKELQSIIADEVRLKSIFHRMFEEEKR
;
A
#
# COMPACT_ATOMS: atom_id res chain seq x y z
N MET A 1 10.03 17.29 13.22
CA MET A 1 11.18 17.53 12.33
C MET A 1 12.09 16.30 12.36
N ILE A 2 12.31 15.70 11.20
CA ILE A 2 13.09 14.48 11.05
C ILE A 2 14.59 14.86 10.99
N PRO A 3 15.48 14.20 11.77
CA PRO A 3 16.91 14.46 11.71
C PRO A 3 17.50 14.24 10.31
N GLN A 4 18.33 15.18 9.83
CA GLN A 4 18.96 15.06 8.50
C GLN A 4 19.80 13.79 8.34
N ALA A 5 20.45 13.33 9.41
CA ALA A 5 21.22 12.08 9.41
C ALA A 5 20.34 10.84 9.19
N LEU A 6 19.13 10.83 9.74
CA LEU A 6 18.15 9.75 9.53
C LEU A 6 17.64 9.76 8.08
N ILE A 7 17.32 10.95 7.55
CA ILE A 7 16.92 11.11 6.13
C ILE A 7 18.01 10.57 5.23
N HIS A 8 19.26 11.01 5.44
CA HIS A 8 20.40 10.56 4.64
C HIS A 8 20.56 9.02 4.68
N TYR A 9 20.50 8.43 5.88
CA TYR A 9 20.58 6.98 6.03
C TYR A 9 19.47 6.25 5.26
N VAL A 10 18.22 6.69 5.39
CA VAL A 10 17.09 6.08 4.68
C VAL A 10 17.24 6.21 3.16
N GLU A 11 17.65 7.39 2.67
CA GLU A 11 17.82 7.65 1.24
C GLU A 11 18.99 6.88 0.60
N THR A 12 20.04 6.58 1.36
CA THR A 12 21.22 5.85 0.84
C THR A 12 21.20 4.35 1.08
N GLU A 13 20.61 3.88 2.18
CA GLU A 13 20.68 2.46 2.59
C GLU A 13 19.38 1.70 2.40
N ILE A 14 18.23 2.38 2.46
CA ILE A 14 16.91 1.74 2.54
C ILE A 14 16.14 1.88 1.24
N ILE A 15 15.88 3.12 0.79
CA ILE A 15 15.14 3.38 -0.45
C ILE A 15 15.78 2.68 -1.68
N PRO A 16 17.12 2.61 -1.83
CA PRO A 16 17.74 1.91 -2.96
C PRO A 16 17.39 0.42 -3.06
N ARG A 17 17.04 -0.24 -1.95
CA ARG A 17 16.66 -1.67 -1.97
C ARG A 17 15.44 -1.95 -2.86
N TYR A 18 14.57 -0.95 -3.02
CA TYR A 18 13.37 -1.04 -3.86
C TYR A 18 13.68 -1.12 -5.36
N GLU A 19 14.91 -0.87 -5.80
CA GLU A 19 15.31 -1.03 -7.22
C GLU A 19 15.30 -2.49 -7.68
N HIS A 20 15.41 -3.43 -6.73
CA HIS A 20 15.44 -4.86 -7.02
C HIS A 20 14.05 -5.52 -6.92
N PHE A 21 13.04 -4.77 -6.52
CA PHE A 21 11.68 -5.27 -6.37
C PHE A 21 10.90 -5.16 -7.68
N ASP A 22 9.70 -5.73 -7.70
CA ASP A 22 8.86 -5.70 -8.89
C ASP A 22 8.31 -4.30 -9.20
N LYS A 23 7.77 -4.14 -10.41
CA LYS A 23 7.28 -2.84 -10.91
C LYS A 23 6.26 -2.14 -10.00
N ALA A 24 5.51 -2.89 -9.18
CA ALA A 24 4.52 -2.31 -8.28
C ALA A 24 5.14 -1.77 -6.98
N HIS A 25 6.35 -2.21 -6.62
CA HIS A 25 7.00 -1.89 -5.35
C HIS A 25 8.40 -1.29 -5.59
N ASN A 26 8.47 -0.28 -6.44
CA ASN A 26 9.72 0.38 -6.81
C ASN A 26 9.98 1.66 -5.98
N ARG A 27 11.07 2.39 -6.28
CA ARG A 27 11.38 3.67 -5.61
C ARG A 27 10.24 4.70 -5.64
N SER A 28 9.47 4.74 -6.73
CA SER A 28 8.32 5.65 -6.84
C SER A 28 7.19 5.27 -5.89
N HIS A 29 6.98 3.97 -5.67
CA HIS A 29 6.00 3.47 -4.71
C HIS A 29 6.36 3.91 -3.29
N VAL A 30 7.56 3.55 -2.81
CA VAL A 30 7.97 3.90 -1.44
C VAL A 30 7.98 5.41 -1.20
N GLN A 31 8.42 6.23 -2.16
CA GLN A 31 8.37 7.68 -2.03
C GLN A 31 6.93 8.19 -1.87
N THR A 32 5.99 7.63 -2.64
CA THR A 32 4.57 7.99 -2.53
C THR A 32 4.01 7.59 -1.15
N VAL A 33 4.36 6.40 -0.66
CA VAL A 33 3.94 5.94 0.68
C VAL A 33 4.53 6.82 1.77
N ILE A 34 5.78 7.27 1.65
CA ILE A 34 6.41 8.23 2.58
C ILE A 34 5.64 9.55 2.58
N ASP A 35 5.41 10.13 1.40
CA ASP A 35 4.77 11.44 1.27
C ASP A 35 3.32 11.42 1.83
N GLU A 36 2.55 10.37 1.50
CA GLU A 36 1.19 10.19 2.03
C GLU A 36 1.19 9.89 3.53
N SER A 37 2.15 9.10 4.04
CA SER A 37 2.28 8.83 5.48
C SER A 37 2.55 10.11 6.27
N LEU A 38 3.46 10.96 5.78
CA LEU A 38 3.76 12.25 6.40
C LEU A 38 2.58 13.24 6.27
N ALA A 39 1.82 13.19 5.17
CA ALA A 39 0.61 13.99 5.03
C ALA A 39 -0.48 13.57 6.05
N LEU A 40 -0.68 12.26 6.23
CA LEU A 40 -1.61 11.70 7.22
C LEU A 40 -1.18 12.02 8.65
N ALA A 41 0.11 11.95 8.97
CA ALA A 41 0.63 12.25 10.29
C ALA A 41 0.29 13.68 10.77
N LYS A 42 0.15 14.65 9.86
CA LYS A 42 -0.28 16.02 10.20
C LYS A 42 -1.69 16.10 10.80
N LEU A 43 -2.53 15.10 10.54
CA LEU A 43 -3.87 14.98 11.11
C LEU A 43 -3.85 14.42 12.54
N TYR A 44 -2.71 13.88 12.99
CA TYR A 44 -2.54 13.23 14.28
C TYR A 44 -1.36 13.88 15.04
N PRO A 45 -1.57 14.98 15.78
CA PRO A 45 -0.51 15.75 16.43
C PRO A 45 0.41 14.94 17.37
N GLN A 46 -0.05 13.78 17.84
CA GLN A 46 0.71 12.85 18.68
C GLN A 46 1.65 11.92 17.90
N ALA A 47 1.57 11.88 16.57
CA ALA A 47 2.42 11.04 15.74
C ALA A 47 3.80 11.68 15.56
N ASP A 48 4.86 10.94 15.91
CA ASP A 48 6.23 11.35 15.64
C ASP A 48 6.57 11.12 14.16
N GLU A 49 6.89 12.21 13.45
CA GLU A 49 7.28 12.18 12.04
C GLU A 49 8.49 11.28 11.77
N ARG A 50 9.42 11.10 12.73
CA ARG A 50 10.58 10.22 12.60
C ARG A 50 10.15 8.76 12.45
N LEU A 51 9.21 8.32 13.29
CA LEU A 51 8.65 6.98 13.25
C LEU A 51 7.85 6.78 11.96
N VAL A 52 6.98 7.74 11.62
CA VAL A 52 6.17 7.69 10.38
C VAL A 52 7.05 7.55 9.14
N TYR A 53 8.08 8.40 9.01
CA TYR A 53 9.00 8.38 7.88
C TYR A 53 9.74 7.04 7.77
N THR A 54 10.28 6.56 8.89
CA THR A 54 11.07 5.31 8.91
C THR A 54 10.19 4.10 8.62
N ILE A 55 9.01 4.00 9.24
CA ILE A 55 8.06 2.91 8.99
C ILE A 55 7.66 2.87 7.51
N ALA A 56 7.32 4.02 6.93
CA ALA A 56 6.96 4.11 5.52
C ALA A 56 8.12 3.70 4.60
N ALA A 57 9.36 4.06 4.93
CA ALA A 57 10.53 3.64 4.16
C ALA A 57 10.84 2.14 4.26
N TYR A 58 10.48 1.49 5.37
CA TYR A 58 10.80 0.08 5.62
C TYR A 58 9.68 -0.91 5.27
N HIS A 59 8.43 -0.46 5.11
CA HIS A 59 7.24 -1.33 5.08
C HIS A 59 7.36 -2.54 4.15
N ASP A 60 8.02 -2.36 3.01
CA ASP A 60 8.13 -3.35 1.94
C ASP A 60 9.55 -3.92 1.76
N THR A 61 10.49 -3.57 2.64
CA THR A 61 11.89 -4.06 2.56
C THR A 61 11.99 -5.58 2.60
N GLY A 62 11.03 -6.25 3.21
CA GLY A 62 10.91 -7.70 3.25
C GLY A 62 10.58 -8.38 1.91
N LEU A 63 10.25 -7.62 0.85
CA LEU A 63 10.04 -8.16 -0.50
C LEU A 63 11.30 -8.83 -1.08
N CYS A 64 12.47 -8.59 -0.49
CA CYS A 64 13.70 -9.29 -0.80
C CYS A 64 13.59 -10.81 -0.60
N ARG A 65 12.66 -11.28 0.26
CA ARG A 65 12.40 -12.70 0.49
C ARG A 65 11.26 -13.20 -0.38
N ASP A 66 10.05 -12.73 -0.11
CA ASP A 66 8.86 -13.10 -0.86
C ASP A 66 7.67 -12.18 -0.57
N ARG A 67 6.71 -12.16 -1.49
CA ARG A 67 5.48 -11.38 -1.31
C ARG A 67 4.60 -11.89 -0.18
N ALA A 68 4.56 -13.19 0.14
CA ALA A 68 3.63 -13.73 1.12
C ALA A 68 3.97 -13.25 2.55
N THR A 69 5.25 -13.14 2.87
CA THR A 69 5.75 -12.87 4.21
C THR A 69 6.48 -11.53 4.36
N HIS A 70 6.58 -10.71 3.30
CA HIS A 70 7.35 -9.45 3.31
C HIS A 70 7.10 -8.57 4.54
N HIS A 71 5.85 -8.31 4.93
CA HIS A 71 5.50 -7.56 6.16
C HIS A 71 6.21 -8.06 7.43
N LEU A 72 6.27 -9.37 7.66
CA LEU A 72 7.00 -9.96 8.79
C LEU A 72 8.51 -9.79 8.64
N VAL A 73 9.02 -9.97 7.41
CA VAL A 73 10.45 -9.79 7.11
C VAL A 73 10.88 -8.34 7.24
N SER A 74 10.04 -7.38 6.86
CA SER A 74 10.28 -5.95 7.11
C SER A 74 10.41 -5.69 8.61
N GLY A 75 9.59 -6.35 9.43
CA GLY A 75 9.71 -6.32 10.89
C GLY A 75 11.03 -6.92 11.40
N GLU A 76 11.47 -8.05 10.85
CA GLU A 76 12.78 -8.67 11.11
C GLU A 76 13.93 -7.73 10.72
N ILE A 77 13.82 -7.06 9.57
CA ILE A 77 14.82 -6.09 9.06
C ILE A 77 14.94 -4.90 9.99
N ILE A 78 13.81 -4.32 10.44
CA ILE A 78 13.83 -3.24 11.44
C ILE A 78 14.52 -3.72 12.72
N ALA A 79 14.13 -4.89 13.25
CA ALA A 79 14.69 -5.40 14.49
C ALA A 79 16.21 -5.69 14.40
N ALA A 80 16.71 -6.03 13.21
CA ALA A 80 18.12 -6.32 12.96
C ALA A 80 18.97 -5.07 12.65
N ASP A 81 18.35 -3.93 12.32
CA ASP A 81 19.08 -2.72 11.94
C ASP A 81 19.56 -1.92 13.15
N SER A 82 20.79 -2.21 13.58
CA SER A 82 21.41 -1.51 14.70
C SER A 82 21.67 -0.02 14.44
N ASN A 83 21.68 0.45 13.19
CA ASN A 83 21.87 1.88 12.91
C ASN A 83 20.69 2.71 13.41
N LEU A 84 19.47 2.14 13.41
CA LEU A 84 18.27 2.80 13.88
C LEU A 84 18.35 3.19 15.37
N LEU A 85 19.17 2.50 16.17
CA LEU A 85 19.40 2.81 17.59
C LEU A 85 20.07 4.16 17.84
N GLN A 86 20.57 4.82 16.80
CA GLN A 86 21.05 6.21 16.88
C GLN A 86 19.91 7.23 17.04
N TRP A 87 18.70 6.86 16.62
CA TRP A 87 17.53 7.75 16.61
C TRP A 87 16.36 7.21 17.40
N PHE A 88 16.29 5.89 17.63
CA PHE A 88 15.14 5.24 18.23
C PHE A 88 15.52 4.39 19.44
N ASP A 89 14.70 4.46 20.49
CA ASP A 89 14.79 3.55 21.63
C ASP A 89 14.14 2.18 21.35
N LYS A 90 14.17 1.28 22.33
CA LYS A 90 13.66 -0.09 22.12
C LYS A 90 12.15 -0.14 21.94
N GLU A 91 11.44 0.73 22.64
CA GLU A 91 10.00 0.88 22.57
C GLU A 91 9.58 1.40 21.20
N GLU A 92 10.27 2.42 20.70
CA GLU A 92 10.11 2.97 19.35
C GLU A 92 10.42 1.92 18.27
N MET A 93 11.50 1.16 18.41
CA MET A 93 11.84 0.06 17.50
C MET A 93 10.75 -1.02 17.46
N ALA A 94 10.16 -1.37 18.62
CA ALA A 94 9.04 -2.29 18.69
C ALA A 94 7.83 -1.74 17.93
N ILE A 95 7.44 -0.47 18.19
CA ILE A 95 6.34 0.19 17.48
C ILE A 95 6.53 0.16 15.96
N MET A 96 7.74 0.45 15.48
CA MET A 96 8.02 0.44 14.04
C MET A 96 7.88 -0.95 13.43
N ARG A 97 8.41 -1.97 14.11
CA ARG A 97 8.27 -3.37 13.70
C ARG A 97 6.79 -3.77 13.63
N GLU A 98 6.02 -3.44 14.66
CA GLU A 98 4.59 -3.77 14.70
C GLU A 98 3.82 -3.09 13.55
N ALA A 99 4.13 -1.82 13.28
CA ALA A 99 3.49 -1.07 12.22
C ALA A 99 3.73 -1.67 10.82
N VAL A 100 4.95 -2.12 10.52
CA VAL A 100 5.23 -2.76 9.22
C VAL A 100 4.68 -4.18 9.13
N GLU A 101 4.55 -4.90 10.24
CA GLU A 101 3.85 -6.20 10.26
C GLU A 101 2.36 -6.01 9.96
N ASP A 102 1.76 -4.92 10.44
CA ASP A 102 0.31 -4.67 10.39
C ASP A 102 -0.18 -4.00 9.09
N HIS A 103 0.73 -3.52 8.22
CA HIS A 103 0.34 -2.62 7.11
C HIS A 103 -0.52 -3.30 6.02
N ARG A 104 -0.45 -4.63 5.94
CA ARG A 104 -0.98 -5.39 4.80
C ARG A 104 -2.49 -5.25 4.66
N ALA A 105 -2.97 -4.97 3.45
CA ALA A 105 -4.40 -4.86 3.17
C ALA A 105 -5.20 -6.16 3.41
N SER A 106 -4.54 -7.32 3.40
CA SER A 106 -5.14 -8.64 3.67
C SER A 106 -4.99 -9.08 5.13
N SER A 107 -4.48 -8.21 6.02
CA SER A 107 -4.48 -8.49 7.45
C SER A 107 -5.91 -8.68 7.95
N ASP A 108 -6.09 -9.65 8.84
CA ASP A 108 -7.38 -10.00 9.46
C ASP A 108 -7.65 -9.22 10.75
N HIS A 109 -6.70 -8.38 11.18
CA HIS A 109 -6.81 -7.57 12.38
C HIS A 109 -6.55 -6.09 12.13
N GLU A 110 -7.00 -5.27 13.07
CA GLU A 110 -6.68 -3.84 13.11
C GLU A 110 -5.18 -3.62 13.45
N PRO A 111 -4.50 -2.64 12.84
CA PRO A 111 -3.14 -2.29 13.25
C PRO A 111 -3.07 -1.85 14.71
N ARG A 112 -2.05 -2.33 15.42
CA ARG A 112 -1.88 -2.18 16.88
C ARG A 112 -1.67 -0.73 17.31
N SER A 113 -1.16 0.12 16.43
CA SER A 113 -0.84 1.52 16.73
C SER A 113 -1.31 2.48 15.65
N ILE A 114 -1.34 3.78 15.98
CA ILE A 114 -1.61 4.83 14.99
C ILE A 114 -0.61 4.79 13.84
N TYR A 115 0.65 4.40 14.09
CA TYR A 115 1.67 4.29 13.06
C TYR A 115 1.35 3.17 12.07
N GLY A 116 0.89 2.01 12.57
CA GLY A 116 0.40 0.92 11.72
C GLY A 116 -0.80 1.34 10.87
N LYS A 117 -1.73 2.12 11.43
CA LYS A 117 -2.87 2.68 10.67
C LYS A 117 -2.42 3.65 9.59
N ILE A 118 -1.46 4.54 9.88
CA ILE A 118 -0.92 5.49 8.91
C ILE A 118 -0.26 4.76 7.73
N VAL A 119 0.66 3.83 7.97
CA VAL A 119 1.35 3.13 6.88
C VAL A 119 0.41 2.22 6.09
N ALA A 120 -0.54 1.54 6.77
CA ALA A 120 -1.56 0.74 6.11
C ALA A 120 -2.45 1.60 5.18
N GLU A 121 -2.79 2.81 5.61
CA GLU A 121 -3.59 3.74 4.82
C GLU A 121 -2.79 4.29 3.64
N ALA A 122 -1.54 4.71 3.87
CA ALA A 122 -0.67 5.30 2.86
C ALA A 122 -0.26 4.30 1.76
N ASP A 123 0.00 3.04 2.12
CA ASP A 123 0.32 1.96 1.16
C ASP A 123 -0.88 1.62 0.24
N ARG A 124 -2.10 1.83 0.73
CA ARG A 124 -3.33 1.61 -0.05
C ARG A 124 -3.62 2.81 -0.94
N ILE A 125 -2.72 3.10 -1.86
CA ILE A 125 -2.95 4.14 -2.88
C ILE A 125 -4.18 3.72 -3.70
N ILE A 126 -5.28 4.43 -3.50
CA ILE A 126 -6.49 4.28 -4.29
C ILE A 126 -6.48 5.40 -5.31
N ASP A 127 -6.46 5.03 -6.58
CA ASP A 127 -6.81 5.88 -7.71
C ASP A 127 -7.74 5.05 -8.59
N THR A 128 -8.90 5.61 -8.91
CA THR A 128 -9.98 4.87 -9.57
C THR A 128 -9.55 4.36 -10.95
N ASP A 129 -8.98 5.21 -11.82
CA ASP A 129 -8.57 4.77 -13.17
C ASP A 129 -7.43 3.75 -13.09
N ILE A 130 -6.41 4.04 -12.28
CA ILE A 130 -5.26 3.15 -12.10
C ILE A 130 -5.69 1.81 -11.52
N THR A 131 -6.58 1.78 -10.52
CA THR A 131 -7.05 0.55 -9.88
C THR A 131 -7.81 -0.33 -10.86
N LEU A 132 -8.76 0.25 -11.59
CA LEU A 132 -9.55 -0.49 -12.58
C LEU A 132 -8.64 -0.98 -13.72
N ARG A 133 -7.79 -0.10 -14.27
CA ARG A 133 -6.86 -0.43 -15.37
C ARG A 133 -5.86 -1.53 -14.99
N ARG A 134 -5.24 -1.46 -13.81
CA ARG A 134 -4.35 -2.52 -13.30
C ARG A 134 -5.08 -3.85 -13.11
N THR A 135 -6.36 -3.81 -12.71
CA THR A 135 -7.17 -5.02 -12.57
C THR A 135 -7.42 -5.68 -13.93
N VAL A 136 -7.64 -4.90 -14.98
CA VAL A 136 -7.74 -5.36 -16.38
C VAL A 136 -6.41 -5.96 -16.86
N GLN A 137 -5.31 -5.20 -16.73
CA GLN A 137 -3.96 -5.61 -17.13
C GLN A 137 -3.54 -6.93 -16.46
N TYR A 138 -3.86 -7.11 -15.17
CA TYR A 138 -3.59 -8.36 -14.48
C TYR A 138 -4.37 -9.53 -15.10
N GLY A 139 -5.65 -9.34 -15.44
CA GLY A 139 -6.43 -10.35 -16.13
C GLY A 139 -5.78 -10.77 -17.45
N LEU A 140 -5.42 -9.80 -18.29
CA LEU A 140 -4.73 -10.01 -19.57
C LEU A 140 -3.40 -10.75 -19.39
N LYS A 141 -2.62 -10.43 -18.34
CA LYS A 141 -1.37 -11.14 -18.04
C LYS A 141 -1.59 -12.59 -17.59
N GLN A 142 -2.64 -12.84 -16.80
CA GLN A 142 -2.91 -14.18 -16.24
C GLN A 142 -3.44 -15.17 -17.28
N ASN A 143 -4.35 -14.71 -18.14
CA ASN A 143 -4.92 -15.56 -19.18
C ASN A 143 -5.16 -14.75 -20.46
N PRO A 144 -4.12 -14.51 -21.28
CA PRO A 144 -4.21 -13.69 -22.48
C PRO A 144 -5.19 -14.20 -23.54
N ALA A 145 -5.48 -15.51 -23.54
CA ALA A 145 -6.32 -16.18 -24.53
C ALA A 145 -7.80 -16.26 -24.11
N ALA A 146 -8.15 -15.81 -22.90
CA ALA A 146 -9.53 -15.82 -22.45
C ALA A 146 -10.39 -14.80 -23.21
N ASP A 147 -11.69 -15.05 -23.23
CA ASP A 147 -12.65 -14.12 -23.79
C ASP A 147 -12.92 -12.94 -22.84
N GLU A 148 -13.54 -11.89 -23.38
CA GLU A 148 -13.88 -10.70 -22.61
C GLU A 148 -14.79 -11.01 -21.42
N ALA A 149 -15.69 -11.99 -21.55
CA ALA A 149 -16.61 -12.39 -20.49
C ALA A 149 -15.86 -12.95 -19.27
N TRP A 150 -14.86 -13.81 -19.48
CA TRP A 150 -14.00 -14.31 -18.43
C TRP A 150 -13.23 -13.17 -17.74
N HIS A 151 -12.66 -12.25 -18.54
CA HIS A 151 -11.92 -11.10 -17.99
C HIS A 151 -12.82 -10.20 -17.14
N TYR A 152 -14.06 -9.94 -17.59
CA TYR A 152 -15.03 -9.16 -16.83
C TYR A 152 -15.42 -9.84 -15.53
N GLN A 153 -15.72 -11.15 -15.56
CA GLN A 153 -16.07 -11.91 -14.35
C GLN A 153 -14.94 -11.86 -13.30
N ARG A 154 -13.69 -12.06 -13.73
CA ARG A 154 -12.52 -11.96 -12.85
C ARG A 154 -12.33 -10.54 -12.31
N PHE A 155 -12.44 -9.53 -13.19
CA PHE A 155 -12.33 -8.12 -12.82
C PHE A 155 -13.38 -7.74 -11.77
N HIS A 156 -14.66 -8.06 -12.04
CA HIS A 156 -15.77 -7.79 -11.13
C HIS A 156 -15.58 -8.52 -9.79
N LYS A 157 -15.27 -9.81 -9.82
CA LYS A 157 -15.00 -10.60 -8.60
C LYS A 157 -13.91 -9.98 -7.74
N HIS A 158 -12.80 -9.57 -8.35
CA HIS A 158 -11.70 -8.92 -7.63
C HIS A 158 -12.13 -7.61 -6.95
N LEU A 159 -12.89 -6.77 -7.66
CA LEU A 159 -13.39 -5.52 -7.11
C LEU A 159 -14.37 -5.75 -5.95
N MET A 160 -15.25 -6.75 -6.06
CA MET A 160 -16.20 -7.12 -5.01
C MET A 160 -15.50 -7.64 -3.76
N GLU A 161 -14.54 -8.56 -3.91
CA GLU A 161 -13.83 -9.15 -2.78
C GLU A 161 -12.94 -8.12 -2.06
N LYS A 162 -12.30 -7.22 -2.81
CA LYS A 162 -11.33 -6.27 -2.26
C LYS A 162 -11.93 -4.94 -1.86
N TYR A 163 -12.62 -4.24 -2.76
CA TYR A 163 -12.92 -2.81 -2.65
C TYR A 163 -14.39 -2.49 -2.36
N ALA A 164 -15.33 -3.36 -2.75
CA ALA A 164 -16.76 -3.12 -2.53
C ALA A 164 -17.11 -3.05 -1.03
N PRO A 165 -18.29 -2.52 -0.65
CA PRO A 165 -18.76 -2.57 0.73
C PRO A 165 -18.74 -4.02 1.26
N GLY A 166 -18.06 -4.24 2.38
CA GLY A 166 -17.85 -5.58 2.94
C GLY A 166 -16.59 -6.30 2.45
N GLY A 167 -15.90 -5.78 1.43
CA GLY A 167 -14.61 -6.29 0.96
C GLY A 167 -13.51 -6.24 2.02
N TYR A 168 -12.41 -6.94 1.76
CA TYR A 168 -11.34 -7.11 2.75
C TYR A 168 -10.46 -5.87 2.93
N LEU A 169 -10.42 -4.92 1.98
CA LEU A 169 -9.69 -3.67 2.19
C LEU A 169 -10.42 -2.81 3.24
N LYS A 170 -9.75 -2.56 4.38
CA LYS A 170 -10.29 -1.76 5.50
C LYS A 170 -9.48 -0.51 5.72
N LEU A 171 -10.00 0.67 5.40
CA LEU A 171 -9.34 1.94 5.74
C LEU A 171 -9.56 2.25 7.21
N TRP A 172 -8.51 2.71 7.89
CA TRP A 172 -8.52 2.91 9.35
C TRP A 172 -8.62 4.39 9.75
N LEU A 173 -8.42 5.29 8.78
CA LEU A 173 -8.40 6.73 8.97
C LEU A 173 -9.55 7.34 8.15
N PRO A 174 -10.71 7.64 8.75
CA PRO A 174 -11.93 8.01 8.00
C PRO A 174 -11.83 9.35 7.28
N ASP A 175 -10.96 10.26 7.75
CA ASP A 175 -10.72 11.59 7.17
C ASP A 175 -9.58 11.61 6.14
N SER A 176 -9.12 10.43 5.71
CA SER A 176 -8.09 10.31 4.66
C SER A 176 -8.67 10.59 3.27
N LYS A 177 -7.81 11.04 2.35
CA LYS A 177 -8.15 11.11 0.91
C LYS A 177 -8.52 9.74 0.35
N ASN A 178 -7.91 8.67 0.85
CA ASN A 178 -8.21 7.31 0.42
C ASN A 178 -9.64 6.89 0.78
N ALA A 179 -10.21 7.39 1.89
CA ALA A 179 -11.60 7.16 2.23
C ALA A 179 -12.57 7.78 1.22
N GLU A 180 -12.29 8.99 0.75
CA GLU A 180 -13.06 9.65 -0.32
C GLU A 180 -12.93 8.90 -1.65
N ARG A 181 -11.70 8.54 -2.04
CA ARG A 181 -11.44 7.80 -3.29
C ARG A 181 -12.02 6.39 -3.26
N LEU A 182 -12.04 5.73 -2.11
CA LEU A 182 -12.70 4.44 -1.95
C LEU A 182 -14.21 4.57 -2.16
N LYS A 183 -14.85 5.61 -1.61
CA LYS A 183 -16.28 5.87 -1.84
C LYS A 183 -16.58 6.12 -3.32
N GLU A 184 -15.72 6.87 -4.01
CA GLU A 184 -15.84 7.07 -5.45
C GLU A 184 -15.76 5.74 -6.21
N LEU A 185 -14.73 4.93 -5.95
CA LEU A 185 -14.57 3.62 -6.55
C LEU A 185 -15.77 2.70 -6.27
N GLN A 186 -16.26 2.69 -5.02
CA GLN A 186 -17.44 1.92 -4.62
C GLN A 186 -18.71 2.37 -5.34
N SER A 187 -18.87 3.67 -5.62
CA SER A 187 -20.01 4.18 -6.41
C SER A 187 -19.99 3.66 -7.85
N ILE A 188 -18.79 3.48 -8.43
CA ILE A 188 -18.63 2.88 -9.77
C ILE A 188 -18.89 1.38 -9.71
N ILE A 189 -18.36 0.68 -8.70
CA ILE A 189 -18.59 -0.76 -8.52
C ILE A 189 -20.09 -1.06 -8.39
N ALA A 190 -20.85 -0.22 -7.69
CA ALA A 190 -22.28 -0.38 -7.50
C ALA A 190 -23.12 -0.11 -8.76
N ASP A 191 -22.60 0.65 -9.72
CA ASP A 191 -23.25 0.93 -11.01
C ASP A 191 -22.74 -0.06 -12.07
N GLU A 192 -23.43 -1.20 -12.19
CA GLU A 192 -23.02 -2.31 -13.07
C GLU A 192 -22.88 -1.87 -14.54
N VAL A 193 -23.77 -0.99 -15.02
CA VAL A 193 -23.76 -0.49 -16.40
C VAL A 193 -22.52 0.38 -16.63
N ARG A 194 -22.25 1.32 -15.71
CA ARG A 194 -21.05 2.16 -15.78
C ARG A 194 -19.78 1.35 -15.64
N LEU A 195 -19.72 0.40 -14.69
CA LEU A 195 -18.57 -0.46 -14.47
C LEU A 195 -18.23 -1.29 -15.71
N LYS A 196 -19.25 -1.91 -16.33
CA LYS A 196 -19.07 -2.72 -17.55
C LYS A 196 -18.61 -1.87 -18.73
N SER A 197 -19.14 -0.66 -18.88
CA SER A 197 -18.70 0.30 -19.90
C SER A 197 -17.23 0.71 -19.72
N ILE A 198 -16.82 1.03 -18.48
CA ILE A 198 -15.42 1.37 -18.16
C ILE A 198 -14.50 0.18 -18.43
N PHE A 199 -14.89 -1.02 -17.97
CA PHE A 199 -14.14 -2.25 -18.22
C PHE A 199 -13.94 -2.48 -19.72
N HIS A 200 -15.01 -2.43 -20.51
CA HIS A 200 -14.93 -2.70 -21.96
C HIS A 200 -13.96 -1.73 -22.64
N ARG A 201 -14.08 -0.43 -22.35
CA ARG A 201 -13.17 0.60 -22.88
C ARG A 201 -11.71 0.31 -22.51
N MET A 202 -11.42 0.04 -21.24
CA MET A 202 -10.05 -0.24 -20.77
C MET A 202 -9.52 -1.56 -21.35
N PHE A 203 -10.35 -2.59 -21.45
CA PHE A 203 -9.96 -3.88 -22.01
C PHE A 203 -9.52 -3.75 -23.48
N GLU A 204 -10.28 -3.00 -24.28
CA GLU A 204 -9.94 -2.71 -25.68
C GLU A 204 -8.71 -1.80 -25.83
N GLU A 205 -8.50 -0.87 -24.90
CA GLU A 205 -7.29 -0.02 -24.87
C GLU A 205 -6.02 -0.85 -24.56
N GLU A 206 -6.09 -1.74 -23.58
CA GLU A 206 -4.93 -2.52 -23.09
C GLU A 206 -4.60 -3.76 -23.95
N LYS A 207 -5.50 -4.15 -24.85
CA LYS A 207 -5.29 -5.27 -25.79
C LYS A 207 -4.55 -4.85 -27.08
N ARG A 208 -4.48 -3.55 -27.35
CA ARG A 208 -3.78 -2.97 -28.52
C ARG A 208 -2.27 -2.98 -28.31
#